data_AF-A0A3P8BNZ6-F1
#
_entry.id   AF-A0A3P8BNZ6-F1
#
_cell.length_a   1.000
_cell.length_b   1.000
_cell.length_c   1.000
_cell.angle_alpha   90.00
_cell.angle_beta   90.00
_cell.angle_gamma   90.00
#
_symmetry.space_group_name_H-M   'P 1'
#
loop_
_entity.id
_entity.type
_entity.pdbx_description
1 polymer ?
#
loop_
_entity_poly.entity_id
_entity_poly.type
_entity_poly.pdbx_seq_one_letter_code
_entity_poly.pdbx_strand_id
1 'polypeptide(L)'
;MDLMPVAQNFDYLLVLDFEATCTENEKILPYQEIIEFPVAKLDVKSWKISSYFHQYVRPTVNPILTSFCTHLTGIIQDSDSLNTRLARESNLNRSKAYILQEMVDNQPTIDEALVSFDEWMRKEGVLDSKFAFVTCGDWDLGVMLPSESENKRIQIQSYFNNWINVKKSYCEHSGSFARGLRDLLRIYNLQHAGRLHSGIDDVKTICAITTAIAKEGYVYRINGSRNDDLERRRIFKNVTV
;
A
#
# COMPACT_ATOMS: atom_id res chain seq x y z
N MET A 1 -26.50 -18.11 -6.14
CA MET A 1 -27.52 -17.18 -5.63
C MET A 1 -26.78 -15.89 -5.42
N ASP A 2 -26.92 -14.92 -6.33
CA ASP A 2 -26.25 -13.62 -6.16
C ASP A 2 -26.82 -12.97 -4.90
N LEU A 3 -25.96 -12.78 -3.90
CA LEU A 3 -26.32 -12.07 -2.68
C LEU A 3 -26.76 -10.65 -3.06
N MET A 4 -27.88 -10.20 -2.50
CA MET A 4 -28.34 -8.81 -2.66
C MET A 4 -27.20 -7.86 -2.27
N PRO A 5 -26.95 -6.76 -3.01
CA PRO A 5 -25.87 -5.84 -2.69
C PRO A 5 -26.02 -5.30 -1.26
N VAL A 6 -25.07 -5.60 -0.40
CA VAL A 6 -25.04 -5.05 0.96
C VAL A 6 -24.56 -3.60 0.88
N ALA A 7 -25.38 -2.67 1.38
CA ALA A 7 -25.04 -1.25 1.40
C ALA A 7 -23.76 -1.00 2.22
N GLN A 8 -22.84 -0.23 1.66
CA GLN A 8 -21.60 0.17 2.31
C GLN A 8 -21.74 1.52 3.04
N ASN A 9 -20.84 1.78 3.99
CA ASN A 9 -20.84 3.02 4.79
C ASN A 9 -20.21 4.23 4.08
N PHE A 10 -19.49 3.98 2.99
CA PHE A 10 -18.74 4.95 2.21
C PHE A 10 -19.32 5.05 0.80
N ASP A 11 -19.13 6.17 0.12
CA ASP A 11 -19.40 6.33 -1.32
C ASP A 11 -18.20 5.86 -2.15
N TYR A 12 -16.98 6.14 -1.67
CA TYR A 12 -15.74 5.74 -2.32
C TYR A 12 -14.74 5.10 -1.35
N LEU A 13 -13.98 4.14 -1.84
CA LEU A 13 -12.79 3.62 -1.17
C LEU A 13 -11.55 4.08 -1.96
N LEU A 14 -10.59 4.68 -1.26
CA LEU A 14 -9.31 5.11 -1.85
C LEU A 14 -8.25 4.06 -1.57
N VAL A 15 -7.98 3.19 -2.53
CA VAL A 15 -7.00 2.12 -2.37
C VAL A 15 -5.60 2.67 -2.62
N LEU A 16 -4.72 2.53 -1.63
CA LEU A 16 -3.37 3.10 -1.59
C LEU A 16 -2.34 2.00 -1.29
N ASP A 17 -1.21 2.06 -1.97
CA ASP A 17 -0.04 1.22 -1.73
C ASP A 17 1.23 1.99 -2.10
N PHE A 18 1.98 2.49 -1.11
CA PHE A 18 3.21 3.24 -1.39
C PHE A 18 4.35 2.29 -1.75
N GLU A 19 5.21 2.71 -2.67
CA GLU A 19 6.56 2.15 -2.78
C GLU A 19 7.55 3.09 -2.10
N ALA A 20 8.59 2.54 -1.46
CA ALA A 20 9.61 3.32 -0.77
C ALA A 20 11.03 2.85 -1.10
N THR A 21 12.01 3.73 -0.87
CA THR A 21 13.42 3.37 -0.89
C THR A 21 13.70 2.20 0.06
N CYS A 22 14.63 1.34 -0.31
CA CYS A 22 14.79 0.00 0.23
C CYS A 22 16.24 -0.52 0.06
N THR A 23 16.64 -1.44 0.92
CA THR A 23 17.95 -2.11 0.92
C THR A 23 17.75 -3.60 1.11
N GLU A 24 18.69 -4.40 0.61
CA GLU A 24 18.69 -5.84 0.87
C GLU A 24 19.08 -6.11 2.34
N ASN A 25 18.16 -6.70 3.11
CA ASN A 25 18.36 -7.17 4.50
C ASN A 25 18.81 -6.12 5.54
N GLU A 26 18.94 -4.85 5.16
CA GLU A 26 19.30 -3.74 6.03
C GLU A 26 18.19 -2.68 6.04
N LYS A 27 18.26 -1.75 7.00
CA LYS A 27 17.39 -0.57 7.02
C LYS A 27 18.05 0.55 6.24
N ILE A 28 17.29 1.26 5.41
CA ILE A 28 17.71 2.56 4.87
C ILE A 28 17.93 3.52 6.04
N LEU A 29 19.09 4.17 6.06
CA LEU A 29 19.43 5.23 7.01
C LEU A 29 19.48 6.58 6.31
N PRO A 30 19.09 7.69 6.96
CA PRO A 30 18.49 7.74 8.29
C PRO A 30 17.03 7.22 8.33
N TYR A 31 16.33 7.20 7.19
CA TYR A 31 14.95 6.70 7.07
C TYR A 31 14.58 6.44 5.60
N GLN A 32 13.54 5.61 5.37
CA GLN A 32 12.99 5.35 4.04
C GLN A 32 12.19 6.55 3.50
N GLU A 33 12.14 6.72 2.19
CA GLU A 33 11.38 7.76 1.48
C GLU A 33 10.43 7.14 0.46
N ILE A 34 9.22 7.67 0.34
CA ILE A 34 8.23 7.27 -0.67
C ILE A 34 8.78 7.63 -2.05
N ILE A 35 8.68 6.70 -2.99
CA ILE A 35 9.14 6.83 -4.38
C ILE A 35 8.05 6.54 -5.42
N GLU A 36 6.92 5.98 -5.00
CA GLU A 36 5.69 5.88 -5.80
C GLU A 36 4.47 6.12 -4.91
N PHE A 37 3.54 6.95 -5.39
CA PHE A 37 2.29 7.29 -4.70
C PHE A 37 1.08 7.03 -5.63
N PRO A 38 0.59 5.79 -5.69
CA PRO A 38 -0.63 5.41 -6.40
C PRO A 38 -1.85 5.40 -5.48
N VAL A 39 -2.97 5.92 -5.98
CA VAL A 39 -4.29 5.75 -5.37
C VAL A 39 -5.32 5.41 -6.44
N ALA A 40 -6.11 4.36 -6.21
CA ALA A 40 -7.28 4.04 -7.03
C ALA A 40 -8.56 4.48 -6.30
N LYS A 41 -9.41 5.24 -6.99
CA LYS A 41 -10.75 5.62 -6.50
C LYS A 41 -11.75 4.52 -6.89
N LEU A 42 -12.19 3.73 -5.93
CA LEU A 42 -13.15 2.65 -6.11
C LEU A 42 -14.56 3.11 -5.71
N ASP A 43 -15.49 3.11 -6.66
CA ASP A 43 -16.92 3.39 -6.41
C ASP A 43 -17.59 2.15 -5.81
N VAL A 44 -18.16 2.27 -4.61
CA VAL A 44 -18.70 1.09 -3.89
C VAL A 44 -20.03 0.59 -4.43
N LYS A 45 -20.75 1.40 -5.23
CA LYS A 45 -22.05 1.01 -5.80
C LYS A 45 -21.84 0.09 -7.00
N SER A 46 -20.85 0.43 -7.82
CA SER A 46 -20.50 -0.30 -9.04
C SER A 46 -19.34 -1.28 -8.86
N TRP A 47 -18.54 -1.12 -7.80
CA TRP A 47 -17.26 -1.79 -7.59
C TRP A 47 -16.29 -1.64 -8.76
N LYS A 48 -16.35 -0.47 -9.42
CA LYS A 48 -15.45 -0.09 -10.51
C LYS A 48 -14.51 1.00 -10.06
N ILE A 49 -13.27 0.92 -10.54
CA ILE A 49 -12.31 2.00 -10.36
C ILE A 49 -12.74 3.15 -11.28
N SER A 50 -13.04 4.31 -10.71
CA SER A 50 -13.53 5.48 -11.44
C SER A 50 -12.39 6.40 -11.91
N SER A 51 -11.28 6.43 -11.17
CA SER A 51 -10.10 7.23 -11.51
C SER A 51 -8.87 6.78 -10.72
N TYR A 52 -7.71 7.27 -11.11
CA TYR A 52 -6.45 7.06 -10.42
C TYR A 52 -5.77 8.40 -10.13
N PHE A 53 -5.08 8.46 -9.00
CA PHE A 53 -3.94 9.35 -8.79
C PHE A 53 -2.68 8.48 -8.89
N HIS A 54 -1.65 8.96 -9.58
CA HIS A 54 -0.38 8.25 -9.66
C HIS A 54 0.75 9.24 -9.86
N GLN A 55 1.73 9.20 -8.96
CA GLN A 55 2.88 10.08 -8.99
C GLN A 55 4.11 9.30 -8.53
N TYR A 56 5.16 9.24 -9.36
CA TYR A 56 6.48 8.90 -8.84
C TYR A 56 6.99 10.08 -8.01
N VAL A 57 7.80 9.79 -7.00
CA VAL A 57 8.27 10.78 -6.02
C VAL A 57 9.79 10.75 -5.98
N ARG A 58 10.41 11.94 -5.98
CA ARG A 58 11.86 12.07 -5.91
C ARG A 58 12.32 12.02 -4.45
N PRO A 59 13.12 11.03 -4.04
CA PRO A 59 13.76 11.01 -2.72
C PRO A 59 14.83 12.11 -2.64
N THR A 60 14.93 12.77 -1.50
CA THR A 60 15.84 13.91 -1.27
C THR A 60 16.94 13.62 -0.25
N VAL A 61 16.76 12.59 0.59
CA VAL A 61 17.77 12.19 1.59
C VAL A 61 18.62 11.03 1.08
N ASN A 62 18.01 10.06 0.44
CA ASN A 62 18.61 8.90 -0.21
C ASN A 62 18.30 8.96 -1.72
N PRO A 63 18.85 9.94 -2.46
CA PRO A 63 18.46 10.21 -3.84
C PRO A 63 18.84 9.10 -4.82
N ILE A 64 19.83 8.27 -4.48
CA ILE A 64 20.28 7.16 -5.30
C ILE A 64 19.61 5.87 -4.81
N LEU A 65 18.69 5.35 -5.63
CA LEU A 65 18.04 4.08 -5.40
C LEU A 65 19.07 2.95 -5.41
N THR A 66 18.94 2.04 -4.46
CA THR A 66 19.83 0.88 -4.39
C THR A 66 19.61 -0.06 -5.57
N SER A 67 20.59 -0.92 -5.82
CA SER A 67 20.42 -2.04 -6.75
C SER A 67 19.25 -2.92 -6.35
N PHE A 68 18.91 -3.03 -5.07
CA PHE A 68 17.76 -3.82 -4.61
C PHE A 68 16.41 -3.20 -5.00
N CYS A 69 16.24 -1.87 -4.88
CA CYS A 69 15.03 -1.20 -5.36
C CYS A 69 14.90 -1.21 -6.87
N THR A 70 16.03 -1.06 -7.56
CA THR A 70 16.08 -1.09 -9.02
C THR A 70 16.13 -2.53 -9.55
N HIS A 71 16.43 -3.54 -8.74
CA HIS A 71 16.55 -4.94 -9.13
C HIS A 71 16.24 -5.84 -7.92
N LEU A 72 14.96 -6.08 -7.62
CA LEU A 72 14.63 -7.29 -6.89
C LEU A 72 14.87 -8.44 -7.87
N THR A 73 16.11 -8.97 -7.88
CA THR A 73 16.32 -10.35 -8.32
C THR A 73 15.29 -11.18 -7.56
N GLY A 74 14.63 -12.15 -8.20
CA GLY A 74 13.46 -12.86 -7.68
C GLY A 74 13.61 -13.62 -6.34
N ILE A 75 14.54 -13.22 -5.47
CA ILE A 75 14.60 -13.49 -4.03
C ILE A 75 13.50 -12.66 -3.36
N ILE A 76 12.33 -13.27 -3.40
CA ILE A 76 11.17 -13.00 -2.56
C ILE A 76 11.66 -12.80 -1.12
N GLN A 77 11.30 -11.68 -0.48
CA GLN A 77 11.33 -11.56 0.98
C GLN A 77 10.33 -12.55 1.56
N ASP A 78 10.80 -13.78 1.73
CA ASP A 78 10.17 -14.81 2.50
C ASP A 78 10.75 -14.70 3.92
N SER A 79 9.91 -14.37 4.90
CA SER A 79 10.33 -14.48 6.30
C SER A 79 10.30 -15.93 6.80
N ASP A 80 10.00 -16.91 5.95
CA ASP A 80 10.00 -18.34 6.29
C ASP A 80 10.68 -19.19 5.19
N SER A 81 12.01 -19.35 5.22
CA SER A 81 12.62 -20.70 5.10
C SER A 81 14.16 -20.69 5.03
N LEU A 82 14.76 -21.21 6.10
CA LEU A 82 15.82 -22.20 5.98
C LEU A 82 15.31 -23.37 5.12
N ASN A 83 15.47 -23.29 3.80
CA ASN A 83 15.64 -24.41 2.85
C ASN A 83 15.21 -24.03 1.42
N THR A 84 16.04 -23.30 0.67
CA THR A 84 16.12 -23.51 -0.79
C THR A 84 17.52 -23.16 -1.33
N ARG A 85 18.54 -23.86 -0.84
CA ARG A 85 19.75 -24.07 -1.64
C ARG A 85 19.42 -25.19 -2.62
N LEU A 86 18.98 -24.87 -3.85
CA LEU A 86 19.03 -25.72 -5.07
C LEU A 86 18.19 -25.10 -6.22
N ALA A 87 18.36 -23.82 -6.50
CA ALA A 87 17.95 -23.23 -7.78
C ALA A 87 19.07 -22.32 -8.31
N ARG A 88 20.24 -22.92 -8.50
CA ARG A 88 21.31 -22.33 -9.33
C ARG A 88 21.13 -22.88 -10.73
N GLU A 89 21.22 -21.97 -11.70
CA GLU A 89 21.38 -22.21 -13.15
C GLU A 89 20.09 -22.53 -13.95
N SER A 90 19.40 -21.47 -14.40
CA SER A 90 18.82 -21.36 -15.76
C SER A 90 17.91 -20.14 -16.01
N ASN A 91 17.66 -19.26 -15.02
CA ASN A 91 16.79 -18.08 -15.23
C ASN A 91 17.54 -16.74 -15.26
N LEU A 92 18.52 -16.61 -16.16
CA LEU A 92 19.19 -15.32 -16.44
C LEU A 92 18.30 -14.36 -17.27
N ASN A 93 16.98 -14.38 -17.10
CA ASN A 93 16.03 -13.56 -17.90
C ASN A 93 14.80 -13.04 -17.13
N ARG A 94 14.89 -12.87 -15.80
CA ARG A 94 13.85 -12.17 -15.02
C ARG A 94 14.39 -11.14 -14.04
N SER A 95 15.52 -10.51 -14.35
CA SER A 95 15.92 -9.26 -13.71
C SER A 95 15.13 -8.13 -14.39
N LYS A 96 13.90 -7.88 -13.94
CA LYS A 96 13.13 -6.70 -14.40
C LYS A 96 13.07 -5.71 -13.26
N ALA A 97 13.55 -4.50 -13.52
CA ALA A 97 13.71 -3.41 -12.56
C ALA A 97 12.38 -2.76 -12.16
N TYR A 98 12.10 -2.52 -10.87
CA TYR A 98 10.77 -2.09 -10.35
C TYR A 98 10.50 -0.62 -10.61
N ILE A 99 11.22 0.23 -9.90
CA ILE A 99 11.31 1.67 -10.17
C ILE A 99 12.77 1.93 -10.55
N LEU A 100 12.97 2.44 -11.76
CA LEU A 100 14.29 2.85 -12.24
C LEU A 100 14.64 4.22 -11.67
N GLN A 101 15.93 4.49 -11.50
CA GLN A 101 16.42 5.80 -11.02
C GLN A 101 15.85 6.96 -11.86
N GLU A 102 15.84 6.80 -13.18
CA GLU A 102 15.31 7.80 -14.12
C GLU A 102 13.82 8.11 -13.92
N MET A 103 13.06 7.17 -13.33
CA MET A 103 11.63 7.35 -13.05
C MET A 103 11.40 8.31 -11.88
N VAL A 104 12.39 8.50 -10.99
CA VAL A 104 12.29 9.35 -9.79
C VAL A 104 13.12 10.64 -9.88
N ASP A 105 14.19 10.68 -10.67
CA ASP A 105 15.16 11.80 -10.68
C ASP A 105 14.54 13.19 -10.91
N ASN A 106 13.54 13.28 -11.77
CA ASN A 106 12.91 14.54 -12.18
C ASN A 106 11.45 14.64 -11.72
N GLN A 107 11.09 13.89 -10.68
CA GLN A 107 9.75 13.91 -10.12
C GLN A 107 9.59 14.95 -9.01
N PRO A 108 8.34 15.30 -8.65
CA PRO A 108 8.06 16.12 -7.48
C PRO A 108 8.58 15.45 -6.19
N THR A 109 8.89 16.27 -5.19
CA THR A 109 9.13 15.77 -3.83
C THR A 109 7.82 15.33 -3.17
N ILE A 110 7.91 14.60 -2.05
CA ILE A 110 6.71 14.05 -1.39
C ILE A 110 5.72 15.14 -0.94
N ASP A 111 6.19 16.31 -0.50
CA ASP A 111 5.35 17.45 -0.15
C ASP A 111 4.60 18.02 -1.37
N GLU A 112 5.27 18.14 -2.51
CA GLU A 112 4.65 18.56 -3.78
C GLU A 112 3.62 17.53 -4.28
N ALA A 113 3.94 16.24 -4.16
CA ALA A 113 3.04 15.15 -4.51
C ALA A 113 1.80 15.11 -3.61
N LEU A 114 1.93 15.39 -2.31
CA LEU A 114 0.81 15.50 -1.38
C LEU A 114 -0.11 16.69 -1.72
N VAL A 115 0.44 17.82 -2.16
CA VAL A 115 -0.35 18.96 -2.66
C VAL A 115 -1.14 18.55 -3.91
N SER A 116 -0.47 17.92 -4.88
CA SER A 116 -1.11 17.42 -6.10
C SER A 116 -2.20 16.38 -5.81
N PHE A 117 -2.00 15.54 -4.80
CA PHE A 117 -2.99 14.57 -4.34
C PHE A 117 -4.23 15.24 -3.74
N ASP A 118 -4.06 16.25 -2.89
CA ASP A 118 -5.17 17.01 -2.30
C ASP A 118 -6.00 17.73 -3.38
N GLU A 119 -5.33 18.31 -4.37
CA GLU A 119 -5.99 18.93 -5.52
C GLU A 119 -6.77 17.90 -6.35
N TRP A 120 -6.19 16.72 -6.59
CA TRP A 120 -6.88 15.63 -7.26
C TRP A 120 -8.13 15.18 -6.48
N MET A 121 -8.02 15.02 -5.16
CA MET A 121 -9.16 14.67 -4.31
C MET A 121 -10.31 15.68 -4.40
N ARG A 122 -9.98 16.98 -4.42
CA ARG A 122 -10.95 18.07 -4.60
C ARG A 122 -11.61 18.01 -5.98
N LYS A 123 -10.81 17.86 -7.03
CA LYS A 123 -11.30 17.79 -8.42
C LYS A 123 -12.21 16.58 -8.65
N GLU A 124 -11.89 15.45 -8.03
CA GLU A 124 -12.65 14.22 -8.12
C GLU A 124 -13.89 14.20 -7.20
N GLY A 125 -14.16 15.28 -6.47
CA GLY A 125 -15.29 15.39 -5.55
C GLY A 125 -15.23 14.44 -4.36
N VAL A 126 -14.03 13.92 -4.03
CA VAL A 126 -13.87 12.95 -2.94
C VAL A 126 -14.03 13.63 -1.59
N LEU A 127 -13.54 14.86 -1.44
CA LEU A 127 -13.64 15.62 -0.18
C LEU A 127 -15.10 15.94 0.22
N ASP A 128 -16.03 15.93 -0.75
CA ASP A 128 -17.46 16.17 -0.53
C ASP A 128 -18.27 14.87 -0.36
N SER A 129 -17.59 13.72 -0.25
CA SER A 129 -18.19 12.39 -0.18
C SER A 129 -17.83 11.66 1.11
N LYS A 130 -18.52 10.55 1.41
CA LYS A 130 -18.04 9.62 2.44
C LYS A 130 -16.96 8.74 1.83
N PHE A 131 -15.73 8.84 2.32
CA PHE A 131 -14.64 7.99 1.84
C PHE A 131 -13.78 7.43 2.97
N ALA A 132 -13.01 6.41 2.64
CA ALA A 132 -11.95 5.89 3.49
C ALA A 132 -10.79 5.37 2.64
N PHE A 133 -9.57 5.49 3.16
CA PHE A 133 -8.43 4.79 2.58
C PHE A 133 -8.51 3.28 2.83
N VAL A 134 -8.01 2.50 1.89
CA VAL A 134 -7.82 1.05 2.01
C VAL A 134 -6.36 0.72 1.69
N THR A 135 -5.71 -0.04 2.57
CA THR A 135 -4.30 -0.46 2.43
C THR A 135 -4.16 -1.97 2.69
N CYS A 136 -3.05 -2.57 2.25
CA CYS A 136 -2.73 -3.98 2.49
C CYS A 136 -1.90 -4.22 3.76
N GLY A 137 -2.26 -3.56 4.85
CA GLY A 137 -1.48 -3.53 6.09
C GLY A 137 -1.53 -2.16 6.73
N ASP A 138 -0.85 -2.02 7.87
CA ASP A 138 -0.78 -0.73 8.57
C ASP A 138 0.48 0.07 8.20
N TRP A 139 1.35 -0.48 7.34
CA TRP A 139 2.67 0.12 7.07
C TRP A 139 2.57 1.47 6.34
N ASP A 140 1.78 1.59 5.28
CA ASP A 140 1.67 2.82 4.48
C ASP A 140 1.30 4.07 5.30
N LEU A 141 0.19 3.98 6.04
CA LEU A 141 -0.40 5.11 6.76
C LEU A 141 -0.06 5.12 8.26
N GLY A 142 0.34 3.98 8.85
CA GLY A 142 0.78 3.89 10.24
C GLY A 142 2.29 4.12 10.41
N VAL A 143 3.10 3.84 9.38
CA VAL A 143 4.57 3.88 9.46
C VAL A 143 5.18 4.80 8.42
N MET A 144 5.00 4.52 7.13
CA MET A 144 5.77 5.10 6.03
C MET A 144 5.52 6.61 5.89
N LEU A 145 4.28 7.00 5.57
CA LEU A 145 3.92 8.41 5.40
C LEU A 145 4.17 9.23 6.69
N PRO A 146 3.77 8.79 7.90
CA PRO A 146 4.08 9.52 9.13
C PRO A 146 5.58 9.68 9.39
N SER A 147 6.38 8.62 9.17
CA SER A 147 7.83 8.64 9.43
C SER A 147 8.53 9.63 8.52
N GLU A 148 8.30 9.57 7.22
CA GLU A 148 8.92 10.51 6.28
C GLU A 148 8.46 11.95 6.55
N SER A 149 7.15 12.14 6.82
CA SER A 149 6.60 13.47 7.10
C SER A 149 7.17 14.08 8.38
N GLU A 150 7.35 13.30 9.43
CA GLU A 150 7.99 13.76 10.68
C GLU A 150 9.44 14.18 10.44
N ASN A 151 10.21 13.35 9.74
CA ASN A 151 11.62 13.65 9.46
C ASN A 151 11.80 14.86 8.54
N LYS A 152 10.90 15.06 7.56
CA LYS A 152 10.91 16.19 6.63
C LYS A 152 10.12 17.42 7.12
N ARG A 153 9.49 17.33 8.30
CA ARG A 153 8.61 18.37 8.88
C ARG A 153 7.45 18.77 7.97
N ILE A 154 6.88 17.80 7.28
CA ILE A 154 5.74 17.96 6.38
C ILE A 154 4.44 17.79 7.17
N GLN A 155 3.50 18.71 6.95
CA GLN A 155 2.14 18.57 7.48
C GLN A 155 1.31 17.70 6.54
N ILE A 156 0.77 16.61 7.07
CA ILE A 156 -0.14 15.73 6.34
C ILE A 156 -1.60 16.00 6.73
N GLN A 157 -2.50 15.83 5.76
CA GLN A 157 -3.92 16.02 5.98
C GLN A 157 -4.51 14.96 6.91
N SER A 158 -5.53 15.34 7.69
CA SER A 158 -6.10 14.50 8.73
C SER A 158 -6.84 13.26 8.20
N TYR A 159 -7.24 13.27 6.92
CA TYR A 159 -7.87 12.12 6.27
C TYR A 159 -6.95 10.89 6.16
N PHE A 160 -5.63 11.06 6.31
CA PHE A 160 -4.68 9.95 6.37
C PHE A 160 -4.63 9.25 7.74
N ASN A 161 -5.23 9.82 8.79
CA ASN A 161 -5.08 9.30 10.16
C ASN A 161 -5.88 8.02 10.44
N ASN A 162 -6.82 7.66 9.55
CA ASN A 162 -7.69 6.51 9.71
C ASN A 162 -7.85 5.80 8.36
N TRP A 163 -7.80 4.47 8.38
CA TRP A 163 -7.88 3.65 7.18
C TRP A 163 -8.56 2.31 7.45
N ILE A 164 -8.80 1.59 6.36
CA ILE A 164 -9.24 0.22 6.32
C ILE A 164 -8.02 -0.63 5.94
N ASN A 165 -7.58 -1.48 6.85
CA ASN A 165 -6.62 -2.53 6.55
C ASN A 165 -7.39 -3.76 6.02
N VAL A 166 -7.26 -4.04 4.72
CA VAL A 166 -8.03 -5.11 4.05
C VAL A 166 -7.76 -6.50 4.65
N LYS A 167 -6.59 -6.72 5.25
CA LYS A 167 -6.26 -7.99 5.92
C LYS A 167 -7.07 -8.16 7.20
N LYS A 168 -7.27 -7.08 7.97
CA LYS A 168 -8.14 -7.09 9.16
C LYS A 168 -9.59 -7.30 8.73
N SER A 169 -10.04 -6.63 7.67
CA SER A 169 -11.38 -6.80 7.11
C SER A 169 -11.64 -8.25 6.68
N TYR A 170 -10.70 -8.88 5.97
CA TYR A 170 -10.77 -10.29 5.62
C TYR A 170 -10.83 -11.19 6.87
N CYS A 171 -10.02 -10.92 7.88
CA CYS A 171 -10.02 -11.70 9.12
C CYS A 171 -11.34 -11.58 9.88
N GLU A 172 -11.93 -10.39 9.95
CA GLU A 172 -13.24 -10.17 10.55
C GLU A 172 -14.36 -10.87 9.78
N HIS A 173 -14.25 -10.94 8.45
CA HIS A 173 -15.23 -11.60 7.59
C HIS A 173 -15.15 -13.14 7.67
N SER A 174 -13.94 -13.69 7.53
CA SER A 174 -13.70 -15.12 7.33
C SER A 174 -13.33 -15.89 8.60
N GLY A 175 -12.96 -15.18 9.68
CA GLY A 175 -12.37 -15.78 10.87
C GLY A 175 -10.93 -16.28 10.69
N SER A 176 -10.31 -16.03 9.53
CA SER A 176 -8.95 -16.50 9.19
C SER A 176 -8.01 -15.34 8.88
N PHE A 177 -6.73 -15.46 9.27
CA PHE A 177 -5.74 -14.43 9.00
C PHE A 177 -4.99 -14.67 7.69
N ALA A 178 -4.92 -13.65 6.83
CA ALA A 178 -4.07 -13.65 5.65
C ALA A 178 -2.75 -12.92 5.94
N ARG A 179 -1.60 -13.55 5.62
CA ARG A 179 -0.28 -12.95 5.94
C ARG A 179 0.03 -11.73 5.07
N GLY A 180 -0.49 -11.71 3.84
CA GLY A 180 -0.27 -10.61 2.90
C GLY A 180 -1.09 -10.76 1.61
N LEU A 181 -0.77 -9.91 0.64
CA LEU A 181 -1.48 -9.82 -0.63
C LEU A 181 -1.56 -11.16 -1.39
N ARG A 182 -0.48 -11.94 -1.37
CA ARG A 182 -0.42 -13.25 -2.04
C ARG A 182 -1.37 -14.29 -1.44
N ASP A 183 -1.52 -14.30 -0.12
CA ASP A 183 -2.46 -15.22 0.53
C ASP A 183 -3.89 -14.85 0.13
N LEU A 184 -4.23 -13.55 0.14
CA LEU A 184 -5.53 -13.05 -0.31
C LEU A 184 -5.82 -13.38 -1.78
N LEU A 185 -4.86 -13.19 -2.67
CA LEU A 185 -4.97 -13.59 -4.07
C LEU A 185 -5.30 -15.08 -4.23
N ARG A 186 -4.62 -15.94 -3.46
CA ARG A 186 -4.86 -17.39 -3.49
C ARG A 186 -6.24 -17.74 -2.96
N ILE A 187 -6.65 -17.15 -1.83
CA ILE A 187 -7.95 -17.38 -1.20
C ILE A 187 -9.08 -17.04 -2.17
N TYR A 188 -8.99 -15.88 -2.83
CA TYR A 188 -10.01 -15.40 -3.75
C TYR A 188 -9.87 -15.93 -5.19
N ASN A 189 -8.89 -16.81 -5.45
CA ASN A 189 -8.55 -17.31 -6.78
C ASN A 189 -8.39 -16.18 -7.82
N LEU A 190 -7.71 -15.11 -7.41
CA LEU A 190 -7.42 -13.95 -8.24
C LEU A 190 -5.99 -14.01 -8.77
N GLN A 191 -5.77 -13.39 -9.92
CA GLN A 191 -4.43 -13.14 -10.44
C GLN A 191 -3.99 -11.74 -10.06
N HIS A 192 -2.70 -11.60 -9.75
CA HIS A 192 -2.10 -10.28 -9.57
C HIS A 192 -2.27 -9.47 -10.86
N ALA A 193 -2.71 -8.22 -10.74
CA ALA A 193 -2.82 -7.32 -11.88
C ALA A 193 -1.41 -6.91 -12.33
N GLY A 194 -1.08 -7.08 -13.61
CA GLY A 194 0.20 -6.62 -14.15
C GLY A 194 1.41 -7.16 -13.37
N ARG A 195 2.21 -6.26 -12.81
CA ARG A 195 3.49 -6.57 -12.21
C ARG A 195 3.48 -6.40 -10.69
N LEU A 196 3.99 -7.40 -9.97
CA LEU A 196 4.22 -7.32 -8.52
C LEU A 196 5.11 -6.11 -8.16
N HIS A 197 4.91 -5.49 -6.99
CA HIS A 197 5.74 -4.38 -6.48
C HIS A 197 5.82 -3.19 -7.46
N SER A 198 4.68 -2.92 -8.07
CA SER A 198 4.43 -1.70 -8.82
C SER A 198 3.17 -1.15 -8.18
N GLY A 199 3.30 -0.04 -7.46
CA GLY A 199 2.22 0.41 -6.60
C GLY A 199 0.90 0.60 -7.38
N ILE A 200 0.96 1.08 -8.63
CA ILE A 200 -0.24 1.20 -9.49
C ILE A 200 -0.92 -0.14 -9.84
N ASP A 201 -0.16 -1.22 -9.94
CA ASP A 201 -0.67 -2.57 -10.20
C ASP A 201 -1.10 -3.27 -8.90
N ASP A 202 -0.41 -3.01 -7.79
CA ASP A 202 -0.79 -3.46 -6.46
C ASP A 202 -2.12 -2.83 -6.01
N VAL A 203 -2.37 -1.54 -6.24
CA VAL A 203 -3.69 -0.93 -5.92
C VAL A 203 -4.83 -1.53 -6.75
N LYS A 204 -4.59 -1.95 -8.00
CA LYS A 204 -5.60 -2.68 -8.81
C LYS A 204 -5.88 -4.04 -8.20
N THR A 205 -4.84 -4.74 -7.76
CA THR A 205 -4.95 -6.03 -7.09
C THR A 205 -5.72 -5.91 -5.78
N ILE A 206 -5.40 -4.91 -4.95
CA ILE A 206 -6.10 -4.63 -3.69
C ILE A 206 -7.56 -4.24 -3.97
N CYS A 207 -7.86 -3.45 -5.01
CA CYS A 207 -9.25 -3.18 -5.44
C CYS A 207 -10.03 -4.46 -5.74
N ALA A 208 -9.42 -5.41 -6.45
CA ALA A 208 -10.06 -6.68 -6.80
C ALA A 208 -10.36 -7.53 -5.55
N ILE A 209 -9.42 -7.61 -4.61
CA ILE A 209 -9.62 -8.28 -3.32
C ILE A 209 -10.69 -7.58 -2.49
N THR A 210 -10.62 -6.24 -2.42
CA THR A 210 -11.58 -5.41 -1.67
C THR A 210 -13.01 -5.64 -2.18
N THR A 211 -13.16 -5.69 -3.50
CA THR A 211 -14.42 -6.01 -4.18
C THR A 211 -14.88 -7.44 -3.90
N ALA A 212 -13.98 -8.41 -3.89
CA ALA A 212 -14.32 -9.81 -3.64
C ALA A 212 -14.88 -10.01 -2.21
N ILE A 213 -14.20 -9.47 -1.20
CA ILE A 213 -14.66 -9.49 0.20
C ILE A 213 -16.04 -8.81 0.34
N ALA A 214 -16.27 -7.68 -0.32
CA ALA A 214 -17.58 -7.01 -0.30
C ALA A 214 -18.69 -7.82 -0.97
N LYS A 215 -18.38 -8.52 -2.06
CA LYS A 215 -19.35 -9.40 -2.76
C LYS A 215 -19.76 -10.61 -1.92
N GLU A 216 -18.97 -10.98 -0.92
CA GLU A 216 -19.33 -11.96 0.10
C GLU A 216 -20.21 -11.38 1.23
N GLY A 217 -20.55 -10.09 1.15
CA GLY A 217 -21.47 -9.41 2.07
C GLY A 217 -20.81 -8.64 3.21
N TYR A 218 -19.48 -8.53 3.22
CA TYR A 218 -18.78 -7.74 4.23
C TYR A 218 -19.03 -6.23 4.06
N VAL A 219 -19.29 -5.54 5.18
CA VAL A 219 -19.47 -4.09 5.23
C VAL A 219 -18.24 -3.44 5.81
N TYR A 220 -17.56 -2.64 5.00
CA TYR A 220 -16.33 -1.98 5.40
C TYR A 220 -16.54 -0.92 6.48
N ARG A 221 -15.59 -0.88 7.42
CA ARG A 221 -15.47 0.10 8.49
C ARG A 221 -13.99 0.38 8.76
N ILE A 222 -13.68 1.56 9.29
CA ILE A 222 -12.33 1.92 9.74
C ILE A 222 -11.87 0.89 10.78
N ASN A 223 -10.67 0.33 10.57
CA ASN A 223 -10.05 -0.66 11.46
C ASN A 223 -8.51 -0.48 11.58
N GLY A 224 -7.99 0.64 11.11
CA GLY A 224 -6.63 1.12 11.34
C GLY A 224 -6.64 2.61 11.68
N SER A 225 -5.82 3.00 12.64
CA SER A 225 -5.65 4.40 13.03
C SER A 225 -4.20 4.69 13.41
N ARG A 226 -3.78 5.93 13.20
CA ARG A 226 -2.46 6.42 13.65
C ARG A 226 -2.35 6.46 15.18
N ASN A 227 -3.47 6.56 15.90
CA ASN A 227 -3.49 6.58 17.36
C ASN A 227 -3.25 5.18 17.96
N ASP A 228 -3.68 4.13 17.26
CA ASP A 228 -3.44 2.73 17.69
C ASP A 228 -1.93 2.43 17.74
N ASP A 229 -1.16 3.03 16.83
CA ASP A 229 0.30 2.90 16.81
C ASP A 229 0.99 3.75 17.87
N LEU A 230 0.45 4.90 18.28
CA LEU A 230 0.95 5.66 19.43
C LEU A 230 0.73 4.90 20.73
N GLU A 231 -0.43 4.27 20.90
CA GLU A 231 -0.74 3.36 22.00
C GLU A 231 0.23 2.16 21.98
N ARG A 232 0.40 1.48 20.84
CA ARG A 232 1.37 0.37 20.70
C ARG A 232 2.80 0.82 20.98
N ARG A 233 3.29 1.91 20.39
CA ARG A 233 4.64 2.44 20.64
C ARG A 233 4.84 2.87 22.10
N ARG A 234 3.81 3.35 22.80
CA ARG A 234 3.85 3.59 24.26
C ARG A 234 3.94 2.31 25.06
N ILE A 235 3.18 1.28 24.69
CA ILE A 235 3.18 -0.04 25.35
C ILE A 235 4.53 -0.76 25.13
N PHE A 236 5.06 -0.75 23.91
CA PHE A 236 6.32 -1.43 23.54
C PHE A 236 7.58 -0.63 23.86
N LYS A 237 7.51 0.68 24.16
CA LYS A 237 8.64 1.41 24.76
C LYS A 237 9.00 0.91 26.17
N ASN A 238 8.10 0.19 26.83
CA ASN A 238 8.32 -0.41 28.15
C ASN A 238 8.62 -1.92 28.09
N VAL A 239 8.78 -2.48 26.89
CA VAL A 239 9.21 -3.87 26.71
C VAL A 239 10.55 -3.83 26.00
N THR A 240 11.61 -3.98 26.79
CA THR A 240 12.95 -4.23 26.28
C THR A 240 12.95 -5.57 25.56
N VAL A 241 13.24 -5.58 24.26
CA VAL A 241 13.67 -6.79 23.53
C VAL A 241 15.19 -6.72 23.42
#